data_AF-A0A3M1SDA9-F1
#
_entry.id   AF-A0A3M1SDA9-F1
#
_cell.length_a   1.000
_cell.length_b   1.000
_cell.length_c   1.000
_cell.angle_alpha   90.00
_cell.angle_beta   90.00
_cell.angle_gamma   90.00
#
_symmetry.space_group_name_H-M   'P 1'
#
loop_
_entity.id
_entity.type
_entity.pdbx_description
1 polymer ?
#
loop_
_entity_poly.entity_id
_entity_poly.type
_entity_poly.pdbx_seq_one_letter_code
_entity_poly.pdbx_strand_id
1 'polypeptide(L)'
;MFNRIEKGLWWDKTWTLVEGYTPVNDRLDIPLKTRKPTVFAIWNDLFHEDAPGDFIHNVFQTMYKCPQHIFLILTKRPERVLNILTSKAVIDNIKFYQKALSHVWIGVTAENQEQADKRIPLLLQLPAAKRFVSIEPMLGPVNLVDIPIKLNGVWTGPMGIVMSIRTGKYISNGHGKSLIDWVICGCETGPKRRPTNIEWIRDLRDQCQAGVPFFLKQMDVNGKIVKAPELDGRQWLEVPECQ
;
A
#
# COMPACT_ATOMS: atom_id res chain seq x y z
N MET A 1 -3.04 -18.37 -2.06
CA MET A 1 -3.00 -16.91 -2.37
C MET A 1 -1.56 -16.56 -2.69
N PHE A 2 -1.32 -15.56 -3.55
CA PHE A 2 0.03 -15.16 -3.99
C PHE A 2 0.80 -16.18 -4.85
N ASN A 3 0.10 -16.99 -5.66
CA ASN A 3 0.73 -18.04 -6.48
C ASN A 3 1.64 -17.51 -7.62
N ARG A 4 1.68 -16.19 -7.83
CA ARG A 4 2.39 -15.54 -8.96
C ARG A 4 3.64 -14.78 -8.53
N ILE A 5 4.03 -14.92 -7.25
CA ILE A 5 5.06 -14.11 -6.61
C ILE A 5 6.42 -14.25 -7.32
N GLU A 6 6.76 -15.47 -7.75
CA GLU A 6 7.95 -15.82 -8.54
C GLU A 6 8.08 -15.01 -9.84
N LYS A 7 6.96 -14.49 -10.37
CA LYS A 7 6.88 -13.70 -11.61
C LYS A 7 6.89 -12.19 -11.34
N GLY A 8 7.17 -11.77 -10.11
CA GLY A 8 7.07 -10.37 -9.67
C GLY A 8 5.62 -9.88 -9.56
N LEU A 9 4.67 -10.80 -9.42
CA LEU A 9 3.24 -10.49 -9.35
C LEU A 9 2.67 -10.98 -8.02
N TRP A 10 2.17 -10.05 -7.23
CA TRP A 10 1.63 -10.32 -5.90
C TRP A 10 0.11 -10.21 -5.84
N TRP A 11 -0.54 -10.12 -7.00
CA TRP A 11 -1.99 -10.19 -7.11
C TRP A 11 -2.40 -11.19 -8.18
N ASP A 12 -3.53 -11.83 -7.95
CA ASP A 12 -4.05 -12.83 -8.86
C ASP A 12 -4.82 -12.15 -10.00
N LYS A 13 -5.66 -11.17 -9.66
CA LYS A 13 -6.51 -10.44 -10.62
C LYS A 13 -6.46 -8.93 -10.38
N THR A 14 -6.46 -8.17 -11.47
CA THR A 14 -6.76 -6.73 -11.40
C THR A 14 -8.28 -6.57 -11.39
N TRP A 15 -8.80 -5.78 -10.46
CA TRP A 15 -10.20 -5.40 -10.37
C TRP A 15 -10.35 -3.92 -10.74
N THR A 16 -10.56 -3.67 -12.03
CA THR A 16 -10.65 -2.31 -12.57
C THR A 16 -12.03 -1.72 -12.28
N LEU A 17 -12.12 -0.86 -11.26
CA LEU A 17 -13.34 -0.17 -10.82
C LEU A 17 -13.60 1.22 -11.44
N VAL A 18 -12.59 1.87 -12.00
CA VAL A 18 -12.62 3.18 -12.65
C VAL A 18 -11.85 3.13 -13.98
N GLU A 19 -12.43 3.64 -15.06
CA GLU A 19 -11.76 3.83 -16.35
C GLU A 19 -11.64 5.32 -16.66
N GLY A 20 -10.40 5.82 -16.72
CA GLY A 20 -10.15 7.26 -16.68
C GLY A 20 -10.65 7.84 -15.37
N TYR A 21 -11.85 8.42 -15.41
CA TYR A 21 -12.55 9.01 -14.26
C TYR A 21 -13.97 8.45 -14.04
N THR A 22 -14.38 7.46 -14.84
CA THR A 22 -15.75 6.93 -14.82
C THR A 22 -15.82 5.63 -14.01
N PRO A 23 -16.70 5.54 -13.00
CA PRO A 23 -16.98 4.30 -12.29
C PRO A 23 -17.53 3.20 -13.21
N VAL A 24 -17.07 1.97 -13.01
CA VAL A 24 -17.38 0.81 -13.86
C VAL A 24 -18.23 -0.19 -13.06
N ASN A 25 -19.54 0.02 -13.06
CA ASN A 25 -20.50 -0.72 -12.22
C ASN A 25 -20.67 -2.19 -12.59
N ASP A 26 -20.55 -2.55 -13.87
CA ASP A 26 -20.71 -3.91 -14.41
C ASP A 26 -19.63 -4.89 -13.92
N ARG A 27 -18.58 -4.39 -13.27
CA ARG A 27 -17.47 -5.20 -12.73
C ARG A 27 -17.58 -5.46 -11.25
N LEU A 28 -18.56 -4.88 -10.54
CA LEU A 28 -18.70 -5.06 -9.10
C LEU A 28 -18.93 -6.52 -8.69
N ASP A 29 -19.49 -7.35 -9.57
CA ASP A 29 -19.80 -8.73 -9.25
C ASP A 29 -18.65 -9.73 -9.49
N ILE A 30 -17.51 -9.28 -10.02
CA ILE A 30 -16.35 -10.15 -10.32
C ILE A 30 -15.87 -10.90 -9.06
N PRO A 31 -15.71 -10.26 -7.89
CA PRO A 31 -15.36 -10.98 -6.66
C PRO A 31 -16.46 -11.94 -6.22
N LEU A 32 -17.74 -11.55 -6.32
CA LEU A 32 -18.88 -12.39 -5.93
C LEU A 32 -18.94 -13.71 -6.72
N LYS A 33 -18.53 -13.67 -8.00
CA LYS A 33 -18.50 -14.85 -8.88
C LYS A 33 -17.21 -15.68 -8.73
N THR A 34 -16.21 -15.18 -8.00
CA THR A 34 -14.90 -15.84 -7.88
C THR A 34 -14.87 -16.78 -6.68
N ARG A 35 -14.93 -18.10 -6.95
CA ARG A 35 -14.98 -19.13 -5.88
C ARG A 35 -13.65 -19.35 -5.16
N LYS A 36 -12.54 -19.32 -5.90
CA LYS A 36 -11.20 -19.58 -5.34
C LYS A 36 -10.73 -18.35 -4.55
N PRO A 37 -10.15 -18.51 -3.35
CA PRO A 37 -9.48 -17.41 -2.66
C PRO A 37 -8.50 -16.70 -3.60
N THR A 38 -8.69 -15.39 -3.76
CA THR A 38 -8.05 -14.57 -4.81
C THR A 38 -7.62 -13.25 -4.21
N VAL A 39 -6.43 -12.81 -4.58
CA VAL A 39 -5.95 -11.45 -4.32
C VAL A 39 -6.40 -10.53 -5.46
N PHE A 40 -7.33 -9.62 -5.16
CA PHE A 40 -7.82 -8.61 -6.10
C PHE A 40 -7.08 -7.29 -5.90
N ALA A 41 -6.35 -6.87 -6.92
CA ALA A 41 -5.67 -5.59 -6.90
C ALA A 41 -6.46 -4.50 -7.61
N ILE A 42 -6.57 -3.34 -6.95
CA ILE A 42 -7.25 -2.15 -7.43
C ILE A 42 -6.17 -1.09 -7.61
N TRP A 43 -5.58 -1.06 -8.81
CA TRP A 43 -4.50 -0.13 -9.20
C TRP A 43 -5.00 1.18 -9.76
N ASN A 44 -6.25 1.19 -10.22
CA ASN A 44 -6.91 2.38 -10.70
C ASN A 44 -7.50 3.14 -9.52
N ASP A 45 -7.63 4.45 -9.71
CA ASP A 45 -7.89 5.35 -8.61
C ASP A 45 -9.36 5.32 -8.18
N LEU A 46 -9.71 4.30 -7.40
CA LEU A 46 -11.03 4.13 -6.76
C LEU A 46 -11.46 5.39 -5.98
N PHE A 47 -10.49 6.15 -5.49
CA PHE A 47 -10.70 7.37 -4.72
C PHE A 47 -10.44 8.64 -5.54
N HIS A 48 -10.62 8.59 -6.87
CA HIS A 48 -10.66 9.80 -7.67
C HIS A 48 -11.79 10.73 -7.19
N GLU A 49 -11.65 12.03 -7.41
CA GLU A 49 -12.65 13.00 -6.96
C GLU A 49 -14.01 12.81 -7.62
N ASP A 50 -14.00 12.34 -8.87
CA ASP A 50 -15.18 12.02 -9.68
C ASP A 50 -15.83 10.68 -9.32
N ALA A 51 -15.18 9.84 -8.51
CA ALA A 51 -15.78 8.58 -8.06
C ALA A 51 -16.84 8.87 -6.98
N PRO A 52 -18.15 8.62 -7.24
CA PRO A 52 -19.21 8.96 -6.30
C PRO A 52 -19.14 8.13 -5.00
N GLY A 53 -19.57 8.72 -3.89
CA GLY A 53 -19.58 8.04 -2.58
C GLY A 53 -20.37 6.74 -2.58
N ASP A 54 -21.53 6.71 -3.25
CA ASP A 54 -22.38 5.51 -3.34
C ASP A 54 -21.70 4.38 -4.13
N PHE A 55 -20.92 4.72 -5.16
CA PHE A 55 -20.13 3.73 -5.89
C PHE A 55 -19.07 3.10 -4.99
N ILE A 56 -18.33 3.93 -4.24
CA ILE A 56 -17.32 3.46 -3.29
C ILE A 56 -17.97 2.60 -2.20
N HIS A 57 -19.16 2.98 -1.72
CA HIS A 57 -19.93 2.18 -0.78
C HIS A 57 -20.29 0.80 -1.37
N ASN A 58 -20.77 0.72 -2.61
CA ASN A 58 -21.08 -0.54 -3.29
C ASN A 58 -19.84 -1.44 -3.50
N VAL A 59 -18.67 -0.84 -3.71
CA VAL A 59 -17.38 -1.55 -3.72
C VAL A 59 -17.12 -2.18 -2.35
N PHE A 60 -17.24 -1.43 -1.26
CA PHE A 60 -17.07 -1.98 0.09
C PHE A 60 -18.14 -3.04 0.44
N GLN A 61 -19.37 -2.91 -0.06
CA GLN A 61 -20.39 -3.96 0.08
C GLN A 61 -19.98 -5.27 -0.61
N THR A 62 -19.35 -5.17 -1.78
CA THR A 62 -18.80 -6.33 -2.47
C THR A 62 -17.68 -6.97 -1.67
N MET A 63 -16.75 -6.17 -1.15
CA MET A 63 -15.66 -6.65 -0.30
C MET A 63 -16.22 -7.38 0.93
N TYR A 64 -17.14 -6.74 1.66
CA TYR A 64 -17.82 -7.31 2.82
C TYR A 64 -18.43 -8.71 2.57
N LYS A 65 -18.98 -8.94 1.36
CA LYS A 65 -19.60 -10.21 0.96
C LYS A 65 -18.58 -11.29 0.57
N CYS A 66 -17.31 -10.93 0.41
CA CYS A 66 -16.25 -11.81 -0.10
C CYS A 66 -15.07 -11.97 0.87
N PRO A 67 -15.28 -12.45 2.11
CA PRO A 67 -14.21 -12.58 3.11
C PRO A 67 -13.12 -13.58 2.74
N GLN A 68 -13.36 -14.45 1.74
CA GLN A 68 -12.37 -15.38 1.19
C GLN A 68 -11.33 -14.71 0.26
N HIS A 69 -11.47 -13.41 -0.01
CA HIS A 69 -10.58 -12.65 -0.88
C HIS A 69 -9.80 -11.62 -0.08
N ILE A 70 -8.64 -11.23 -0.62
CA ILE A 70 -7.92 -10.06 -0.13
C ILE A 70 -8.01 -8.98 -1.19
N PHE A 71 -8.36 -7.77 -0.79
CA PHE A 71 -8.47 -6.61 -1.67
C PHE A 71 -7.32 -5.65 -1.44
N LEU A 72 -6.47 -5.47 -2.44
CA LEU A 72 -5.23 -4.69 -2.38
C LEU A 72 -5.49 -3.38 -3.11
N ILE A 73 -5.71 -2.31 -2.34
CA ILE A 73 -6.08 -0.99 -2.86
C ILE A 73 -4.87 -0.07 -2.79
N LEU A 74 -4.46 0.49 -3.92
CA LEU A 74 -3.41 1.51 -3.97
C LEU A 74 -4.00 2.85 -4.40
N THR A 75 -3.64 3.92 -3.70
CA THR A 75 -4.10 5.27 -4.07
C THR A 75 -3.03 6.33 -3.83
N LYS A 76 -3.20 7.48 -4.49
CA LYS A 76 -2.44 8.71 -4.22
C LYS A 76 -3.22 9.71 -3.35
N ARG A 77 -4.46 9.38 -2.97
CA ARG A 77 -5.43 10.27 -2.31
C ARG A 77 -5.85 9.75 -0.92
N PRO A 78 -4.91 9.44 0.00
CA PRO A 78 -5.25 8.90 1.32
C PRO A 78 -6.15 9.83 2.15
N GLU A 79 -6.11 11.14 1.92
CA GLU A 79 -7.00 12.12 2.53
C GLU A 79 -8.47 11.87 2.20
N ARG A 80 -8.78 11.49 0.95
CA ARG A 80 -10.16 11.17 0.55
C ARG A 80 -10.61 9.86 1.19
N VAL A 81 -9.71 8.87 1.29
CA VAL A 81 -9.99 7.62 2.00
C VAL A 81 -10.34 7.90 3.45
N LEU A 82 -9.52 8.72 4.12
CA LEU A 82 -9.75 9.10 5.51
C LEU A 82 -11.11 9.79 5.66
N ASN A 83 -11.39 10.82 4.84
CA ASN A 83 -12.65 11.55 4.87
C ASN A 83 -13.88 10.63 4.69
N ILE A 84 -13.78 9.64 3.79
CA ILE A 84 -14.85 8.67 3.58
C ILE A 84 -15.00 7.76 4.80
N LEU A 85 -13.90 7.14 5.24
CA LEU A 85 -13.89 6.15 6.34
C LEU A 85 -14.14 6.76 7.73
N THR A 86 -14.02 8.08 7.88
CA THR A 86 -14.37 8.80 9.12
C THR A 86 -15.67 9.60 8.99
N SER A 87 -16.39 9.47 7.86
CA SER A 87 -17.66 10.16 7.67
C SER A 87 -18.73 9.63 8.64
N LYS A 88 -19.72 10.47 8.94
CA LYS A 88 -20.86 10.08 9.80
C LYS A 88 -21.55 8.81 9.32
N ALA A 89 -21.74 8.65 8.00
CA ALA A 89 -22.35 7.45 7.42
C ALA A 89 -21.56 6.17 7.72
N VAL A 90 -20.23 6.25 7.75
CA VAL A 90 -19.36 5.13 8.14
C VAL A 90 -19.44 4.86 9.65
N ILE A 91 -19.43 5.91 10.47
CA ILE A 91 -19.55 5.80 11.92
C ILE A 91 -20.88 5.13 12.31
N ASP A 92 -21.99 5.54 11.69
CA ASP A 92 -23.32 4.95 11.91
C ASP A 92 -23.36 3.46 11.50
N ASN A 93 -22.44 3.03 10.62
CA ASN A 93 -22.31 1.65 10.12
C ASN A 93 -20.97 1.00 10.50
N ILE A 94 -20.36 1.39 11.63
CA ILE A 94 -18.97 1.04 11.95
C ILE A 94 -18.69 -0.47 11.94
N LYS A 95 -19.64 -1.30 12.39
CA LYS A 95 -19.51 -2.77 12.38
C LYS A 95 -19.40 -3.34 10.97
N PHE A 96 -20.16 -2.79 10.01
CA PHE A 96 -20.09 -3.19 8.61
C PHE A 96 -18.71 -2.86 8.04
N TYR A 97 -18.23 -1.62 8.23
CA TYR A 97 -16.94 -1.19 7.71
C TYR A 97 -15.77 -1.91 8.38
N GLN A 98 -15.81 -2.15 9.69
CA GLN A 98 -14.81 -2.95 10.39
C GLN A 98 -14.69 -4.35 9.78
N LYS A 99 -15.83 -5.02 9.51
CA LYS A 99 -15.82 -6.34 8.89
C LYS A 99 -15.37 -6.29 7.43
N ALA A 100 -15.80 -5.29 6.66
CA ALA A 100 -15.35 -5.10 5.28
C ALA A 100 -13.83 -4.90 5.21
N LEU A 101 -13.26 -4.10 6.12
CA LEU A 101 -11.85 -3.74 6.14
C LEU A 101 -10.92 -4.82 6.72
N SER A 102 -11.47 -5.87 7.35
CA SER A 102 -10.72 -6.98 7.94
C SER A 102 -9.88 -7.80 6.95
N HIS A 103 -10.17 -7.69 5.65
CA HIS A 103 -9.46 -8.35 4.55
C HIS A 103 -9.15 -7.38 3.40
N VAL A 104 -9.07 -6.09 3.73
CA VAL A 104 -8.66 -5.03 2.81
C VAL A 104 -7.28 -4.54 3.22
N TRP A 105 -6.35 -4.57 2.27
CA TRP A 105 -5.01 -4.03 2.40
C TRP A 105 -4.99 -2.70 1.65
N ILE A 106 -4.75 -1.60 2.36
CA ILE A 106 -4.72 -0.27 1.76
C ILE A 106 -3.28 0.20 1.70
N GLY A 107 -2.89 0.79 0.60
CA GLY A 107 -1.58 1.38 0.46
C GLY A 107 -1.60 2.70 -0.27
N VAL A 108 -0.50 3.43 -0.09
CA VAL A 108 -0.25 4.69 -0.78
C VAL A 108 0.95 4.56 -1.71
N THR A 109 0.86 5.21 -2.87
CA THR A 109 2.06 5.46 -3.67
C THR A 109 2.85 6.57 -2.99
N ALA A 110 4.16 6.43 -2.87
CA ALA A 110 5.07 7.48 -2.40
C ALA A 110 6.31 7.49 -3.30
N GLU A 111 6.25 8.25 -4.39
CA GLU A 111 7.28 8.23 -5.42
C GLU A 111 8.64 8.79 -4.96
N ASN A 112 8.65 9.61 -3.90
CA ASN A 112 9.82 10.27 -3.32
C ASN A 112 9.53 10.66 -1.86
N GLN A 113 10.54 11.20 -1.14
CA GLN A 113 10.39 11.59 0.27
C GLN A 113 9.22 12.54 0.52
N GLU A 114 9.03 13.55 -0.34
CA GLU A 114 7.95 14.53 -0.18
C GLU A 114 6.56 13.85 -0.17
N GLN A 115 6.34 12.91 -1.09
CA GLN A 115 5.07 12.15 -1.11
C GLN A 115 4.98 11.15 0.04
N ALA A 116 6.10 10.59 0.49
CA ALA A 116 6.15 9.72 1.67
C ALA A 116 5.71 10.50 2.93
N ASP A 117 6.31 11.67 3.17
CA ASP A 117 6.01 12.56 4.29
C ASP A 117 4.55 13.02 4.28
N LYS A 118 3.99 13.26 3.09
CA LYS A 118 2.60 13.67 2.93
C LYS A 118 1.61 12.52 3.16
N ARG A 119 1.85 11.34 2.59
CA ARG A 119 0.83 10.30 2.43
C ARG A 119 0.89 9.22 3.51
N ILE A 120 2.08 8.88 4.01
CA ILE A 120 2.24 7.81 5.01
C ILE A 120 1.56 8.17 6.34
N PRO A 121 1.69 9.40 6.89
CA PRO A 121 0.97 9.75 8.12
C PRO A 121 -0.56 9.62 8.00
N LEU A 122 -1.12 9.85 6.81
CA LEU A 122 -2.56 9.65 6.54
C LEU A 122 -2.91 8.16 6.43
N LEU A 123 -2.09 7.37 5.73
CA LEU A 123 -2.24 5.91 5.63
C LEU A 123 -2.32 5.26 7.00
N LEU A 124 -1.43 5.64 7.92
CA LEU A 124 -1.34 5.04 9.25
C LEU A 124 -2.57 5.30 10.14
N GLN A 125 -3.39 6.29 9.79
CA GLN A 125 -4.68 6.56 10.47
C GLN A 125 -5.81 5.68 9.93
N LEU A 126 -5.67 5.07 8.75
CA LEU A 126 -6.75 4.32 8.12
C LEU A 126 -7.02 2.99 8.86
N PRO A 127 -8.29 2.61 9.11
CA PRO A 127 -8.62 1.34 9.75
C PRO A 127 -8.59 0.18 8.73
N ALA A 128 -7.41 -0.20 8.25
CA ALA A 128 -7.21 -1.32 7.32
C ALA A 128 -6.58 -2.53 8.01
N ALA A 129 -6.85 -3.75 7.50
CA ALA A 129 -6.23 -4.97 8.01
C ALA A 129 -4.70 -4.96 7.84
N LYS A 130 -4.24 -4.39 6.72
CA LYS A 130 -2.82 -4.16 6.43
C LYS A 130 -2.63 -2.81 5.76
N ARG A 131 -1.49 -2.18 6.02
CA ARG A 131 -1.07 -0.91 5.42
C ARG A 131 0.23 -1.10 4.66
N PHE A 132 0.25 -0.78 3.37
CA PHE A 132 1.46 -0.91 2.55
C PHE A 132 1.88 0.39 1.90
N VAL A 133 3.17 0.52 1.61
CA VAL A 133 3.70 1.66 0.89
C VAL A 133 4.31 1.18 -0.42
N SER A 134 3.88 1.79 -1.51
CA SER A 134 4.43 1.53 -2.84
C SER A 134 5.30 2.70 -3.28
N ILE A 135 6.62 2.49 -3.25
CA ILE A 135 7.62 3.39 -3.81
C ILE A 135 7.75 3.09 -5.31
N GLU A 136 6.64 3.31 -6.05
CA GLU A 136 6.53 3.01 -7.47
C GLU A 136 5.81 4.11 -8.27
N PRO A 137 6.45 4.67 -9.30
CA PRO A 137 7.88 4.55 -9.56
C PRO A 137 8.71 5.23 -8.45
N MET A 138 9.86 4.66 -8.12
CA MET A 138 10.84 5.32 -7.26
C MET A 138 11.53 6.45 -8.04
N LEU A 139 11.19 7.70 -7.70
CA LEU A 139 11.68 8.92 -8.35
C LEU A 139 12.72 9.67 -7.51
N GLY A 140 12.98 9.22 -6.28
CA GLY A 140 13.98 9.78 -5.36
C GLY A 140 14.24 8.82 -4.19
N PRO A 141 15.25 9.08 -3.35
CA PRO A 141 15.45 8.32 -2.13
C PRO A 141 14.25 8.51 -1.18
N VAL A 142 13.95 7.48 -0.40
CA VAL A 142 12.88 7.48 0.60
C VAL A 142 13.39 6.84 1.88
N ASN A 143 13.32 7.60 2.97
CA ASN A 143 13.59 7.17 4.33
C ASN A 143 12.24 7.04 5.06
N LEU A 144 11.89 5.81 5.41
CA LEU A 144 10.70 5.41 6.16
C LEU A 144 10.90 5.44 7.68
N VAL A 145 12.14 5.58 8.15
CA VAL A 145 12.47 5.65 9.59
C VAL A 145 12.14 7.03 10.15
N ASP A 146 12.45 8.08 9.39
CA ASP A 146 12.41 9.47 9.85
C ASP A 146 11.10 10.21 9.56
N ILE A 147 10.06 9.52 9.11
CA ILE A 147 8.78 10.17 8.78
C ILE A 147 8.08 10.59 10.09
N PRO A 148 7.84 11.89 10.33
CA PRO A 148 7.24 12.34 11.57
C PRO A 148 5.73 12.05 11.54
N ILE A 149 5.28 11.17 12.42
CA ILE A 149 3.87 10.84 12.60
C ILE A 149 3.40 11.44 13.91
N LYS A 150 2.27 12.15 13.88
CA LYS A 150 1.55 12.54 15.09
C LYS A 150 0.38 11.59 15.32
N LEU A 151 0.55 10.58 16.18
CA LEU A 151 -0.53 9.69 16.62
C LEU A 151 -1.01 10.12 18.00
N ASN A 152 -2.29 10.47 18.12
CA ASN A 152 -2.92 10.88 19.39
C ASN A 152 -2.15 11.98 20.15
N GLY A 153 -1.50 12.89 19.43
CA GLY A 153 -0.70 13.97 20.02
C GLY A 153 0.77 13.63 20.32
N VAL A 154 1.20 12.39 20.10
CA VAL A 154 2.58 11.92 20.29
C VAL A 154 3.31 11.81 18.95
N TRP A 155 4.55 12.30 18.89
CA TRP A 155 5.42 12.16 17.71
C TRP A 155 6.11 10.78 17.69
N THR A 156 5.98 10.05 16.59
CA THR A 156 6.57 8.72 16.34
C THR A 156 6.90 8.54 14.85
N GLY A 157 7.70 7.54 14.49
CA GLY A 157 8.02 7.13 13.11
C GLY A 157 7.31 5.83 12.70
N PRO A 158 7.14 5.55 11.39
CA PRO A 158 6.38 4.41 10.86
C PRO A 158 6.92 3.06 11.29
N MET A 159 8.24 2.98 11.45
CA MET A 159 8.95 1.76 11.83
C MET A 159 8.93 1.50 13.36
N GLY A 160 8.04 2.17 14.09
CA GLY A 160 7.93 2.03 15.54
C GLY A 160 9.10 2.69 16.29
N ILE A 161 9.67 3.77 15.74
CA ILE A 161 10.78 4.53 16.34
C ILE A 161 10.22 5.87 16.82
N VAL A 162 10.37 6.22 18.10
CA VAL A 162 9.99 7.52 18.67
C VAL A 162 11.21 8.41 18.80
N MET A 163 11.08 9.68 18.44
CA MET A 163 12.10 10.69 18.75
C MET A 163 11.89 11.19 20.19
N SER A 164 12.88 11.00 21.05
CA SER A 164 12.87 11.53 22.41
C SER A 164 13.05 13.04 22.40
N ILE A 165 11.98 13.77 22.74
CA ILE A 165 11.97 15.25 22.79
C ILE A 165 13.04 15.81 23.77
N ARG A 166 13.41 15.02 24.78
CA ARG A 166 14.38 15.40 25.82
C ARG A 166 15.84 15.22 25.39
N THR A 167 16.11 14.31 24.45
CA THR A 167 17.49 13.94 24.07
C THR A 167 17.80 14.12 22.59
N GLY A 168 16.79 14.39 21.76
CA GLY A 168 16.92 14.42 20.30
C GLY A 168 17.25 13.07 19.67
N LYS A 169 17.26 11.97 20.46
CA LYS A 169 17.60 10.63 19.98
C LYS A 169 16.36 9.82 19.61
N TYR A 170 16.48 9.04 18.55
CA TYR A 170 15.53 8.03 18.17
C TYR A 170 15.61 6.82 19.12
N ILE A 171 14.47 6.36 19.63
CA ILE A 171 14.30 5.20 20.52
C ILE A 171 13.20 4.31 19.96
N SER A 172 13.38 2.98 19.97
CA SER A 172 12.28 2.07 19.59
C SER A 172 11.10 2.24 20.55
N ASN A 173 9.88 2.40 20.05
CA ASN A 173 8.66 2.75 20.78
C ASN A 173 8.10 1.60 21.66
N GLY A 174 8.93 0.64 22.08
CA GLY A 174 8.55 -0.46 22.98
C GLY A 174 7.51 -1.46 22.44
N HIS A 175 6.89 -1.19 21.29
CA HIS A 175 5.85 -2.04 20.68
C HIS A 175 6.39 -3.06 19.66
N GLY A 176 7.68 -3.00 19.32
CA GLY A 176 8.39 -4.02 18.54
C GLY A 176 7.90 -4.31 17.12
N LYS A 177 6.85 -3.62 16.64
CA LYS A 177 6.21 -3.89 15.34
C LYS A 177 6.03 -2.61 14.54
N SER A 178 6.49 -2.63 13.29
CA SER A 178 6.27 -1.56 12.31
C SER A 178 4.77 -1.29 12.12
N LEU A 179 4.41 -0.02 11.91
CA LEU A 179 3.06 0.42 11.54
C LEU A 179 2.79 0.24 10.04
N ILE A 180 3.85 0.06 9.24
CA ILE A 180 3.79 -0.35 7.83
C ILE A 180 3.92 -1.87 7.79
N ASP A 181 2.97 -2.54 7.17
CA ASP A 181 2.97 -4.00 7.03
C ASP A 181 3.74 -4.47 5.80
N TRP A 182 3.98 -3.61 4.82
CA TRP A 182 4.65 -4.00 3.57
C TRP A 182 5.22 -2.82 2.79
N VAL A 183 6.39 -3.01 2.18
CA VAL A 183 7.00 -2.03 1.27
C VAL A 183 7.22 -2.67 -0.09
N ILE A 184 6.82 -1.93 -1.12
CA ILE A 184 6.92 -2.33 -2.52
C ILE A 184 7.78 -1.30 -3.25
N CYS A 185 8.78 -1.76 -3.99
CA CYS A 185 9.69 -0.90 -4.72
C CYS A 185 9.72 -1.27 -6.20
N GLY A 186 9.85 -0.27 -7.06
CA GLY A 186 9.96 -0.48 -8.48
C GLY A 186 10.26 0.80 -9.26
N CYS A 187 10.97 0.66 -10.36
CA CYS A 187 11.34 1.78 -11.23
C CYS A 187 10.23 2.20 -12.21
N GLU A 188 10.41 3.36 -12.85
CA GLU A 188 9.58 3.84 -13.96
C GLU A 188 9.56 2.85 -15.13
N THR A 189 8.41 2.73 -15.79
CA THR A 189 8.27 1.97 -17.05
C THR A 189 8.09 2.90 -18.24
N GLY A 190 8.33 2.37 -19.44
CA GLY A 190 8.07 3.08 -20.69
C GLY A 190 9.34 3.62 -21.36
N PRO A 191 9.17 4.29 -22.52
CA PRO A 191 10.29 4.68 -23.40
C PRO A 191 11.15 5.82 -22.86
N LYS A 192 10.65 6.62 -21.91
CA LYS A 192 11.37 7.77 -21.30
C LYS A 192 11.67 7.58 -19.81
N ARG A 193 11.70 6.33 -19.35
CA ARG A 193 11.97 6.02 -17.94
C ARG A 193 13.37 6.48 -17.53
N ARG A 194 13.52 6.91 -16.28
CA ARG A 194 14.83 7.16 -15.69
C ARG A 194 15.55 5.83 -15.43
N PRO A 195 16.89 5.78 -15.54
CA PRO A 195 17.67 4.66 -15.06
C PRO A 195 17.39 4.40 -13.57
N THR A 196 17.39 3.13 -13.18
CA THR A 196 17.24 2.78 -11.76
C THR A 196 18.46 3.24 -10.97
N ASN A 197 18.24 3.88 -9.84
CA ASN A 197 19.28 4.09 -8.84
C ASN A 197 19.28 2.90 -7.86
N ILE A 198 20.28 2.03 -7.97
CA ILE A 198 20.37 0.80 -7.16
C ILE A 198 20.60 1.13 -5.68
N GLU A 199 21.34 2.19 -5.36
CA GLU A 199 21.62 2.57 -3.98
C GLU A 199 20.34 2.99 -3.24
N TRP A 200 19.42 3.66 -3.92
CA TRP A 200 18.11 3.99 -3.33
C TRP A 200 17.28 2.74 -3.02
N ILE A 201 17.33 1.73 -3.88
CA ILE A 201 16.62 0.46 -3.65
C ILE A 201 17.27 -0.32 -2.50
N ARG A 202 18.61 -0.37 -2.45
CA ARG A 202 19.37 -1.03 -1.36
C ARG A 202 19.05 -0.40 -0.02
N ASP A 203 19.11 0.93 0.06
CA ASP A 203 18.81 1.68 1.28
C ASP A 203 17.37 1.42 1.75
N LEU A 204 16.38 1.50 0.84
CA LEU A 204 14.98 1.19 1.18
C LEU A 204 14.80 -0.27 1.64
N ARG A 205 15.47 -1.22 0.98
CA ARG A 205 15.48 -2.64 1.37
C ARG A 205 16.07 -2.83 2.77
N ASP A 206 17.17 -2.16 3.06
CA ASP A 206 17.87 -2.25 4.35
C ASP A 206 17.01 -1.69 5.50
N GLN A 207 16.30 -0.58 5.26
CA GLN A 207 15.31 -0.04 6.21
C GLN A 207 14.21 -1.07 6.53
N CYS A 208 13.81 -1.90 5.57
CA CYS A 208 12.78 -2.93 5.76
C CYS A 208 13.27 -4.16 6.53
N GLN A 209 14.59 -4.41 6.58
CA GLN A 209 15.16 -5.54 7.34
C GLN A 209 14.86 -5.48 8.85
N ALA A 210 14.38 -4.34 9.35
CA ALA A 210 13.81 -4.18 10.68
C ALA A 210 12.44 -4.90 10.90
N GLY A 211 12.07 -5.85 10.04
CA GLY A 211 10.90 -6.71 10.21
C GLY A 211 9.68 -6.34 9.36
N VAL A 212 9.88 -5.59 8.27
CA VAL A 212 8.83 -5.28 7.28
C VAL A 212 9.12 -6.04 6.00
N PRO A 213 8.19 -6.86 5.47
CA PRO A 213 8.34 -7.49 4.17
C PRO A 213 8.72 -6.47 3.09
N PHE A 214 9.72 -6.81 2.28
CA PHE A 214 10.16 -6.00 1.13
C PHE A 214 9.94 -6.73 -0.20
N PHE A 215 9.25 -6.06 -1.13
CA PHE A 215 8.97 -6.57 -2.48
C PHE A 215 9.57 -5.68 -3.56
N LEU A 216 10.63 -6.14 -4.22
CA LEU A 216 11.20 -5.51 -5.39
C LEU A 216 10.49 -5.99 -6.65
N LYS A 217 9.53 -5.20 -7.14
CA LYS A 217 8.68 -5.58 -8.27
C LYS A 217 9.44 -5.57 -9.59
N GLN A 218 10.19 -4.50 -9.86
CA GLN A 218 10.89 -4.34 -11.12
C GLN A 218 12.01 -3.30 -11.05
N MET A 219 13.08 -3.51 -11.81
CA MET A 219 14.16 -2.54 -11.97
C MET A 219 14.67 -2.50 -13.42
N ASP A 220 15.34 -1.41 -13.77
CA ASP A 220 16.11 -1.34 -15.01
C ASP A 220 17.44 -2.07 -14.80
N VAL A 221 17.70 -3.07 -15.64
CA VAL A 221 18.96 -3.81 -15.72
C VAL A 221 19.49 -3.67 -17.15
N ASN A 222 20.56 -2.90 -17.31
CA ASN A 222 21.21 -2.66 -18.61
C ASN A 222 20.24 -2.17 -19.70
N GLY A 223 19.35 -1.22 -19.37
CA GLY A 223 18.40 -0.63 -20.31
C GLY A 223 17.18 -1.51 -20.60
N LYS A 224 16.94 -2.56 -19.79
CA LYS A 224 15.76 -3.42 -19.88
C LYS A 224 15.04 -3.48 -18.54
N ILE A 225 13.71 -3.39 -18.58
CA ILE A 225 12.90 -3.64 -17.38
C ILE A 225 12.88 -5.13 -17.08
N VAL A 226 13.39 -5.50 -15.92
CA VAL A 226 13.34 -6.85 -15.37
C VAL A 226 12.36 -6.87 -14.21
N LYS A 227 11.40 -7.80 -14.25
CA LYS A 227 10.47 -8.05 -13.15
C LYS A 227 11.09 -9.06 -12.18
N ALA A 228 10.80 -8.93 -10.89
CA ALA A 228 11.42 -9.72 -9.83
C ALA A 228 12.95 -9.83 -10.03
N PRO A 229 13.66 -8.71 -10.20
CA PRO A 229 15.10 -8.77 -10.43
C PRO A 229 15.85 -9.27 -9.19
N GLU A 230 17.05 -9.78 -9.40
CA GLU A 230 17.99 -9.98 -8.31
C GLU A 230 18.59 -8.64 -7.87
N LEU A 231 18.68 -8.43 -6.56
CA LEU A 231 19.43 -7.37 -5.93
C LEU A 231 20.36 -8.02 -4.91
N ASP A 232 21.67 -7.85 -5.10
CA ASP A 232 22.72 -8.48 -4.28
C ASP A 232 22.63 -10.01 -4.24
N GLY A 233 22.41 -10.62 -5.42
CA GLY A 233 22.42 -12.08 -5.61
C GLY A 233 21.17 -12.82 -5.12
N ARG A 234 20.08 -12.09 -4.80
CA ARG A 234 18.80 -12.71 -4.45
C ARG A 234 17.61 -11.89 -4.95
N GLN A 235 16.48 -12.55 -5.19
CA GLN A 235 15.20 -11.87 -5.41
C GLN A 235 14.59 -11.46 -4.07
N TRP A 236 13.93 -10.29 -4.05
CA TRP A 236 13.25 -9.75 -2.87
C TRP A 236 11.75 -9.74 -3.12
N LEU A 237 11.09 -10.83 -2.72
CA LEU A 237 9.69 -11.11 -3.07
C LEU A 237 8.85 -11.36 -1.83
N GLU A 238 9.14 -10.68 -0.73
CA GLU A 238 8.48 -10.90 0.55
C GLU A 238 7.06 -10.28 0.53
N VAL A 239 6.10 -10.97 1.15
CA VAL A 239 4.71 -10.52 1.31
C VAL A 239 4.28 -10.65 2.77
N PRO A 240 3.32 -9.83 3.24
CA PRO A 240 2.73 -10.02 4.56
C PRO A 240 2.02 -11.38 4.65
N GLU A 241 2.04 -11.96 5.84
CA GLU A 241 1.21 -13.13 6.15
C GLU A 241 -0.28 -12.78 6.02
N CYS A 242 -1.03 -13.66 5.35
CA CYS A 242 -2.49 -13.63 5.38
C CYS A 242 -2.95 -14.12 6.76
N GLN A 243 -3.75 -13.32 7.46
CA GLN A 243 -4.51 -13.79 8.62
C GLN A 243 -5.81 -14.46 8.19
#